data_AF-A0A842R936-F1
#
_entry.id   AF-A0A842R936-F1
#
_cell.length_a   1.000
_cell.length_b   1.000
_cell.length_c   1.000
_cell.angle_alpha   90.00
_cell.angle_beta   90.00
_cell.angle_gamma   90.00
#
_symmetry.space_group_name_H-M   'P 1'
#
loop_
_entity.id
_entity.type
_entity.pdbx_description
1 polymer ?
#
loop_
_entity_poly.entity_id
_entity_poly.type
_entity_poly.pdbx_seq_one_letter_code
_entity_poly.pdbx_strand_id
1 'polypeptide(L)'
;MAKDLQVKNYKIVMFRKPLTLKHNRFEVEIRAVNQGAALEKALSRIGSKHSIPRQLLKVQSITEIPEEKLKNPILRELALNDEIKL
;
A
#
# COMPACT_ATOMS: atom_id res chain seq x y z
N MET A 1 -1.46 26.53 8.63
CA MET A 1 -1.14 26.19 7.23
C MET A 1 -1.78 24.85 6.94
N ALA A 2 -2.99 24.84 6.36
CA ALA A 2 -3.61 23.60 5.94
C ALA A 2 -2.87 23.15 4.67
N LYS A 3 -2.03 22.11 4.79
CA LYS A 3 -1.55 21.39 3.60
C LYS A 3 -2.79 20.73 3.01
N ASP A 4 -3.12 21.04 1.77
CA ASP A 4 -4.13 20.31 0.99
C ASP A 4 -3.87 18.80 1.14
N LEU A 5 -4.75 18.14 1.91
CA LEU A 5 -4.54 16.77 2.36
C LEU A 5 -5.07 15.83 1.28
N GLN A 6 -4.42 15.82 0.12
CA GLN A 6 -4.84 15.01 -1.02
C GLN A 6 -4.50 13.53 -0.79
N VAL A 7 -5.50 12.66 -0.81
CA VAL A 7 -5.27 11.21 -0.80
C VAL A 7 -4.75 10.76 -2.15
N LYS A 8 -3.69 9.96 -2.10
CA LYS A 8 -3.03 9.35 -3.25
C LYS A 8 -3.11 7.84 -3.16
N ASN A 9 -2.91 7.18 -4.30
CA ASN A 9 -2.81 5.73 -4.37
C ASN A 9 -1.35 5.32 -4.41
N TYR A 10 -0.97 4.37 -3.57
CA TYR A 10 0.39 3.84 -3.50
C TYR A 10 0.39 2.33 -3.72
N LYS A 11 1.32 1.88 -4.55
CA LYS A 11 1.71 0.50 -4.65
C LYS A 11 2.99 0.28 -3.85
N ILE A 12 2.92 -0.61 -2.86
CA ILE A 12 4.02 -0.94 -1.98
C ILE A 12 4.41 -2.39 -2.25
N VAL A 13 5.69 -2.60 -2.54
CA VAL A 13 6.25 -3.93 -2.72
C VAL A 13 7.20 -4.22 -1.56
N MET A 14 7.01 -5.36 -0.91
CA MET A 14 7.83 -5.77 0.24
C MET A 14 8.29 -7.21 0.10
N PHE A 15 9.40 -7.55 0.76
CA PHE A 15 9.87 -8.92 0.90
C PHE A 15 9.95 -9.37 2.35
N ARG A 16 9.63 -10.63 2.62
CA ARG A 16 9.91 -11.29 3.89
C ARG A 16 11.34 -11.85 3.91
N LYS A 17 12.03 -11.69 5.03
CA LYS A 17 13.31 -12.36 5.33
C LYS A 17 13.10 -13.77 5.92
N PRO A 18 14.03 -14.72 5.68
CA PRO A 18 15.14 -14.66 4.71
C PRO A 18 14.62 -14.77 3.27
N LEU A 19 15.29 -14.12 2.30
CA LEU A 19 14.85 -14.05 0.90
C LEU A 19 14.87 -15.40 0.15
N THR A 20 15.16 -16.51 0.84
CA THR A 20 15.36 -17.85 0.27
C THR A 20 14.08 -18.59 -0.12
N LEU A 21 12.90 -18.15 0.34
CA LEU A 21 11.61 -18.77 0.01
C LEU A 21 10.96 -18.13 -1.22
N LYS A 22 10.41 -18.97 -2.13
CA LYS A 22 9.70 -18.54 -3.36
C LYS A 22 8.53 -17.56 -3.11
N HIS A 23 7.92 -17.57 -1.92
CA HIS A 23 6.71 -16.81 -1.58
C HIS A 23 6.96 -15.61 -0.66
N ASN A 24 8.09 -14.92 -0.85
CA ASN A 24 8.46 -13.81 0.02
C ASN A 24 8.00 -12.44 -0.46
N ARG A 25 7.45 -12.29 -1.68
CA ARG A 25 7.06 -11.00 -2.24
C ARG A 25 5.61 -10.67 -1.94
N PHE A 26 5.38 -9.47 -1.39
CA PHE A 26 4.06 -8.90 -1.17
C PHE A 26 3.91 -7.65 -2.05
N GLU A 27 2.80 -7.56 -2.77
CA GLU A 27 2.40 -6.38 -3.51
C GLU A 27 1.06 -5.91 -2.94
N VAL A 28 1.02 -4.69 -2.43
CA VAL A 28 -0.17 -4.13 -1.79
C VAL A 28 -0.45 -2.75 -2.36
N GLU A 29 -1.68 -2.54 -2.80
CA GLU A 29 -2.21 -1.23 -3.18
C GLU A 29 -2.95 -0.62 -1.98
N ILE A 30 -2.61 0.63 -1.64
CA ILE A 30 -3.11 1.35 -0.47
C ILE A 30 -3.44 2.80 -0.86
N ARG A 31 -4.58 3.31 -0.38
CA ARG A 31 -4.90 4.74 -0.37
C ARG A 31 -4.46 5.41 0.93
N ALA A 32 -3.72 6.50 0.81
CA ALA A 32 -3.23 7.27 1.94
C ALA A 32 -2.89 8.72 1.57
N VAL A 33 -2.84 9.59 2.59
CA VAL A 33 -2.47 11.00 2.46
C VAL A 33 -0.97 11.21 2.21
N ASN A 34 -0.13 10.25 2.57
CA ASN A 34 1.31 10.30 2.35
C ASN A 34 1.91 8.87 2.35
N GLN A 35 3.18 8.77 1.94
CA GLN A 35 3.90 7.50 1.85
C GLN A 35 4.06 6.80 3.21
N GLY A 36 4.25 7.54 4.32
CA GLY A 36 4.39 6.96 5.66
C GLY A 36 3.12 6.26 6.13
N ALA A 37 1.97 6.92 5.99
CA ALA A 37 0.67 6.33 6.29
C ALA A 37 0.35 5.15 5.37
N ALA A 38 0.76 5.21 4.10
CA ALA A 38 0.63 4.09 3.18
C ALA A 38 1.43 2.87 3.66
N LEU A 39 2.67 3.09 4.07
CA LEU A 39 3.56 2.06 4.58
C LEU A 39 3.01 1.40 5.85
N GLU A 40 2.54 2.20 6.82
CA GLU A 40 1.95 1.67 8.06
C GLU A 40 0.73 0.80 7.79
N LYS A 41 -0.16 1.24 6.89
CA LYS A 41 -1.32 0.43 6.47
C LYS A 41 -0.89 -0.87 5.77
N ALA A 42 0.13 -0.82 4.92
CA ALA A 42 0.65 -2.01 4.25
C ALA A 42 1.25 -3.01 5.25
N LEU A 43 2.07 -2.54 6.20
CA LEU A 43 2.65 -3.36 7.26
C LEU A 43 1.56 -4.02 8.12
N SER A 44 0.55 -3.25 8.52
CA SER A 44 -0.58 -3.76 9.30
C SER A 44 -1.37 -4.82 8.52
N ARG A 45 -1.66 -4.57 7.24
CA ARG A 45 -2.38 -5.52 6.37
C ARG A 45 -1.63 -6.83 6.18
N ILE A 46 -0.32 -6.77 5.92
CA ILE A 46 0.52 -7.97 5.75
C ILE A 46 0.62 -8.72 7.08
N GLY A 47 0.85 -8.00 8.19
CA GLY A 47 0.92 -8.58 9.53
C GLY A 47 -0.36 -9.29 9.93
N SER A 48 -1.53 -8.67 9.72
CA SER A 48 -2.83 -9.25 10.05
C SER A 48 -3.16 -10.47 9.18
N LYS A 49 -2.94 -10.38 7.86
CA LYS A 49 -3.31 -11.46 6.94
C LYS A 49 -2.36 -12.65 6.97
N HIS A 50 -1.08 -12.43 7.25
CA HIS A 50 -0.04 -13.45 7.11
C HIS A 50 0.72 -13.74 8.42
N SER A 51 0.38 -13.07 9.53
CA SER A 51 1.04 -13.21 10.84
C SER A 51 2.56 -12.98 10.78
N ILE A 52 3.01 -12.02 9.98
CA ILE A 52 4.43 -11.73 9.77
C ILE A 52 4.87 -10.55 10.66
N PRO A 53 5.90 -10.71 11.50
CA PRO A 53 6.49 -9.61 12.26
C PRO A 53 7.06 -8.52 11.34
N ARG A 54 6.85 -7.25 11.71
CA ARG A 54 7.35 -6.08 10.96
C ARG A 54 8.85 -6.15 10.69
N GLN A 55 9.64 -6.65 11.65
CA GLN A 55 11.10 -6.76 11.55
C GLN A 55 11.56 -7.68 10.41
N LEU A 56 10.71 -8.62 9.98
CA LEU A 56 11.01 -9.51 8.86
C LEU A 56 10.61 -8.94 7.51
N LEU A 57 9.84 -7.86 7.45
CA LEU A 57 9.43 -7.21 6.20
C LEU A 57 10.44 -6.14 5.79
N LYS A 58 10.84 -6.15 4.52
CA LYS A 58 11.69 -5.13 3.91
C LYS A 58 10.97 -4.49 2.73
N VAL A 59 10.88 -3.17 2.74
CA VAL A 59 10.34 -2.39 1.63
C VAL A 59 11.29 -2.50 0.44
N GLN A 60 10.78 -2.95 -0.70
CA GLN A 60 11.47 -2.86 -1.98
C GLN A 60 11.20 -1.52 -2.65
N SER A 61 9.92 -1.13 -2.74
CA SER A 61 9.52 0.11 -3.38
C SER A 61 8.19 0.62 -2.86
N ILE A 62 8.03 1.94 -2.93
CA ILE A 62 6.77 2.65 -2.70
C ILE A 62 6.58 3.56 -3.90
N THR A 63 5.54 3.32 -4.69
CA THR A 63 5.29 4.05 -5.95
C THR A 63 3.89 4.62 -5.93
N GLU A 64 3.77 5.91 -6.21
CA GLU A 64 2.46 6.53 -6.45
C GLU A 64 1.91 6.05 -7.80
N ILE A 65 0.65 5.64 -7.81
CA ILE A 65 -0.01 5.12 -9.01
C ILE A 65 -1.27 5.93 -9.31
N PRO A 66 -1.56 6.23 -10.59
CA PRO A 66 -2.82 6.87 -10.94
C PRO A 66 -3.98 5.90 -10.72
N GLU A 67 -5.17 6.45 -10.46
CA GLU A 67 -6.40 5.70 -10.18
C GLU A 67 -6.74 4.66 -11.26
N GLU A 68 -6.54 4.99 -12.54
CA GLU A 68 -6.80 4.12 -13.69
C GLU A 68 -5.94 2.84 -13.70
N LYS A 69 -4.74 2.89 -13.09
CA LYS A 69 -3.77 1.78 -13.07
C LYS A 69 -3.86 0.89 -11.83
N LEU A 70 -4.82 1.15 -10.93
CA LEU A 70 -5.08 0.28 -9.79
C LEU A 70 -5.56 -1.09 -10.28
N LYS A 71 -4.89 -2.15 -9.81
CA LYS A 71 -5.30 -3.53 -10.13
C LYS A 71 -6.49 -3.97 -9.30
N ASN A 72 -6.62 -3.47 -8.08
CA ASN A 72 -7.75 -3.80 -7.23
C ASN A 72 -9.01 -3.03 -7.70
N PRO A 73 -10.06 -3.73 -8.17
CA PRO A 73 -11.25 -3.07 -8.71
C PRO A 73 -11.98 -2.23 -7.66
N ILE A 74 -11.99 -2.65 -6.40
CA ILE A 74 -12.63 -1.92 -5.30
C ILE A 74 -11.87 -0.62 -5.01
N LEU A 75 -10.54 -0.67 -4.93
CA LEU A 75 -9.75 0.54 -4.73
C LEU A 75 -9.87 1.50 -5.91
N ARG A 76 -9.95 0.97 -7.13
CA ARG A 76 -10.14 1.77 -8.34
C ARG A 76 -11.49 2.49 -8.34
N GLU A 77 -12.57 1.78 -8.02
CA GLU A 77 -13.90 2.37 -7.90
C GLU A 77 -13.93 3.48 -6.84
N LEU A 78 -13.36 3.21 -5.66
CA LEU A 78 -13.26 4.20 -4.59
C LEU A 78 -12.43 5.43 -5.02
N ALA A 79 -11.36 5.22 -5.78
CA ALA A 79 -10.50 6.30 -6.25
C ALA A 79 -11.18 7.17 -7.31
N LEU A 80 -11.95 6.56 -8.22
CA LEU A 80 -12.64 7.28 -9.30
C LEU A 80 -13.90 8.01 -8.83
N ASN A 81 -14.58 7.51 -7.80
CA ASN A 81 -15.80 8.12 -7.31
C ASN A 81 -15.51 9.44 -6.56
N ASP A 82 -15.85 10.57 -7.17
CA ASP A 82 -15.61 11.91 -6.63
C ASP A 82 -16.32 12.19 -5.29
N GLU A 83 -17.43 11.50 -4.99
CA GLU A 83 -18.11 11.61 -3.69
C GLU A 83 -17.31 10.94 -2.55
N ILE A 84 -16.35 10.08 -2.91
CA ILE A 84 -15.52 9.27 -2.00
C ILE A 84 -14.02 9.63 -2.16
N LYS A 85 -13.70 10.66 -2.97
CA LYS A 85 -12.38 11.29 -3.05
C LYS A 85 -12.13 12.18 -1.82
N LEU A 86 -12.08 11.56 -0.65
CA LEU A 86 -11.27 12.05 0.47
C LEU A 86 -9.80 11.89 0.09
#